data_AF-A0A439CR07-F1
#
_entry.id   AF-A0A439CR07-F1
#
_cell.length_a   1.000
_cell.length_b   1.000
_cell.length_c   1.000
_cell.angle_alpha   90.00
_cell.angle_beta   90.00
_cell.angle_gamma   90.00
#
_symmetry.space_group_name_H-M   'P 1'
#
loop_
_entity.id
_entity.type
_entity.pdbx_description
1 polymer ?
#
loop_
_entity_poly.entity_id
_entity_poly.type
_entity_poly.pdbx_seq_one_letter_code
_entity_poly.pdbx_strand_id
1 'polypeptide(L)'
;MAGIPRLVTAISQLLLTCIFLTRAVATFTLPDRCPVFFKSHSQRECDPITPASFLPASVRSASKIRSKYVVDNIVFADFLGALNVTQSEFFAPWLGTWPDAIDWTAAVVGTHISGAARSISEDLVFLDSDKDSVADWRRISSLVDKYFAQIIAYYFGQDALTIRNEAYDDILWVVLGWLEAVQFVNTHSDLHYTPAGLDRSEATLGITDEILGGYTRTPGQPYHGTIWIPAFSHRARIFWNLASHGWDTKLCNGGMVWNPRLQPYKNAITNELFIAASISMYFHFPGDNNESPFSNRSDKFNPNDPDAKVPSEARDARYLKAAIEGYRWLRNSNMTNDHGLIVDGFHISGYLDENSNNTSCDVRDEMVFSYNQGVILTGQRGLFDATGASSYLTDGHRLIQNVIKATGYSLRLDNPVDDSLKIRPGVLPRWHGLGRLGVMEEYCDASGTCSQDGATFKGIFFHHLTAF
;
A
#
# COMPACT_ATOMS: atom_id res chain seq x y z
N MET A 1 -85.74 -36.62 -9.82
CA MET A 1 -85.07 -37.88 -9.44
C MET A 1 -83.57 -37.73 -9.73
N ALA A 2 -82.77 -37.92 -8.70
CA ALA A 2 -81.33 -38.27 -8.64
C ALA A 2 -80.35 -37.74 -9.70
N GLY A 3 -79.28 -37.06 -9.23
CA GLY A 3 -78.00 -36.94 -9.94
C GLY A 3 -77.17 -35.69 -9.63
N ILE A 4 -76.33 -35.74 -8.59
CA ILE A 4 -75.30 -34.77 -8.17
C ILE A 4 -73.92 -35.29 -8.71
N PRO A 5 -72.78 -34.56 -8.75
CA PRO A 5 -72.38 -33.29 -9.42
C PRO A 5 -71.01 -33.40 -10.16
N ARG A 6 -70.51 -32.27 -10.70
CA ARG A 6 -69.11 -31.76 -10.77
C ARG A 6 -69.09 -30.78 -11.96
N LEU A 7 -69.01 -29.46 -11.78
CA LEU A 7 -67.81 -28.72 -11.40
C LEU A 7 -68.26 -27.30 -10.99
N VAL A 8 -67.92 -26.89 -9.78
CA VAL A 8 -68.34 -25.63 -9.16
C VAL A 8 -67.26 -24.58 -9.41
N THR A 9 -67.65 -23.50 -10.13
CA THR A 9 -67.29 -22.07 -9.92
C THR A 9 -65.81 -21.66 -10.05
N ALA A 10 -65.43 -20.47 -10.50
CA ALA A 10 -66.14 -19.24 -10.84
C ALA A 10 -65.13 -18.24 -11.45
N ILE A 11 -65.60 -17.46 -12.41
CA ILE A 11 -65.41 -16.00 -12.51
C ILE A 11 -63.95 -15.56 -12.75
N SER A 12 -63.50 -15.32 -13.99
CA SER A 12 -63.86 -14.15 -14.81
C SER A 12 -64.01 -12.84 -14.03
N GLN A 13 -62.96 -12.45 -13.30
CA GLN A 13 -62.70 -11.06 -12.90
C GLN A 13 -61.20 -10.88 -12.64
N LEU A 14 -60.40 -10.66 -13.69
CA LEU A 14 -59.12 -9.90 -13.64
C LEU A 14 -58.46 -9.78 -15.02
N LEU A 15 -59.26 -9.73 -16.10
CA LEU A 15 -58.78 -9.43 -17.47
C LEU A 15 -58.79 -7.93 -17.79
N LEU A 16 -58.93 -7.07 -16.78
CA LEU A 16 -58.78 -5.62 -16.89
C LEU A 16 -58.08 -5.08 -15.63
N THR A 17 -56.76 -5.23 -15.55
CA THR A 17 -55.91 -4.30 -14.81
C THR A 17 -54.60 -4.12 -15.58
N CYS A 18 -54.44 -2.94 -16.17
CA CYS A 18 -53.20 -2.28 -16.59
C CYS A 18 -52.15 -3.16 -17.31
N ILE A 19 -52.07 -3.17 -18.64
CA ILE A 19 -51.42 -2.10 -19.42
C ILE A 19 -50.69 -1.10 -18.52
N PHE A 20 -49.51 -1.49 -18.04
CA PHE A 20 -48.33 -0.65 -17.83
C PHE A 20 -47.20 -1.60 -17.40
N LEU A 21 -46.64 -2.34 -18.37
CA LEU A 21 -45.27 -2.81 -18.24
C LEU A 21 -44.37 -1.58 -18.37
N THR A 22 -44.28 -0.82 -17.28
CA THR A 22 -43.21 0.14 -17.12
C THR A 22 -41.92 -0.67 -17.12
N ARG A 23 -41.08 -0.41 -18.13
CA ARG A 23 -39.65 -0.54 -18.00
C ARG A 23 -39.26 0.10 -16.67
N ALA A 24 -39.01 -0.70 -15.63
CA ALA A 24 -38.21 -0.26 -14.51
C ALA A 24 -36.77 -0.18 -15.01
N VAL A 25 -36.49 0.82 -15.86
CA VAL A 25 -35.18 1.45 -15.84
C VAL A 25 -35.10 2.02 -14.43
N ALA A 26 -34.33 1.37 -13.57
CA ALA A 26 -33.93 1.98 -12.32
C ALA A 26 -33.23 3.28 -12.71
N THR A 27 -33.94 4.39 -12.64
CA THR A 27 -33.36 5.73 -12.68
C THR A 27 -32.53 5.83 -11.42
N PHE A 28 -31.25 5.47 -11.55
CA PHE A 28 -30.23 5.76 -10.56
C PHE A 28 -30.17 7.28 -10.43
N THR A 29 -30.75 7.81 -9.37
CA THR A 29 -30.47 9.18 -8.93
C THR A 29 -29.04 9.20 -8.39
N LEU A 30 -28.14 9.87 -9.11
CA LEU A 30 -26.76 10.11 -8.72
C LEU A 30 -26.71 10.77 -7.33
N PRO A 31 -25.83 10.34 -6.40
CA PRO A 31 -25.57 11.09 -5.17
C PRO A 31 -24.84 12.40 -5.44
N ASP A 32 -25.25 13.48 -4.77
CA ASP A 32 -24.73 14.86 -4.87
C ASP A 32 -23.34 15.08 -4.21
N ARG A 33 -22.32 14.25 -4.47
CA ARG A 33 -20.98 14.50 -3.91
C ARG A 33 -19.87 14.40 -4.95
N CYS A 34 -19.38 15.58 -5.36
CA CYS A 34 -18.20 15.76 -6.20
C CYS A 34 -16.92 15.96 -5.36
N PRO A 35 -15.73 15.66 -5.90
CA PRO A 35 -14.44 16.06 -5.31
C PRO A 35 -14.38 17.56 -5.02
N VAL A 36 -13.80 17.95 -3.87
CA VAL A 36 -13.76 19.34 -3.36
C VAL A 36 -12.89 20.28 -4.23
N PHE A 37 -12.12 19.73 -5.18
CA PHE A 37 -11.08 20.47 -5.92
C PHE A 37 -11.49 20.93 -7.33
N PHE A 38 -12.69 20.59 -7.83
CA PHE A 38 -13.15 21.08 -9.13
C PHE A 38 -13.72 22.52 -9.03
N LYS A 39 -13.00 23.50 -9.60
CA LYS A 39 -13.43 24.91 -9.70
C LYS A 39 -14.23 25.27 -10.96
N SER A 40 -14.77 24.30 -11.69
CA SER A 40 -15.46 24.56 -12.96
C SER A 40 -16.83 23.89 -12.99
N HIS A 41 -17.88 24.71 -13.14
CA HIS A 41 -19.27 24.29 -13.27
C HIS A 41 -19.64 23.81 -14.69
N SER A 42 -18.68 23.68 -15.62
CA SER A 42 -18.96 23.24 -16.99
C SER A 42 -18.45 21.81 -17.21
N GLN A 43 -19.41 20.89 -17.44
CA GLN A 43 -19.29 19.43 -17.64
C GLN A 43 -19.23 18.60 -16.34
N ARG A 44 -20.40 18.47 -15.69
CA ARG A 44 -20.67 17.45 -14.67
C ARG A 44 -20.85 16.08 -15.33
N GLU A 45 -19.77 15.36 -15.58
CA GLU A 45 -19.80 13.91 -15.39
C GLU A 45 -19.23 13.67 -13.99
N CYS A 46 -20.11 13.55 -13.00
CA CYS A 46 -19.67 13.11 -11.68
C CYS A 46 -19.01 11.74 -11.86
N ASP A 47 -17.82 11.59 -11.28
CA ASP A 47 -17.08 10.34 -11.22
C ASP A 47 -18.05 9.20 -10.81
N PRO A 48 -18.00 8.01 -11.45
CA PRO A 48 -18.97 6.95 -11.24
C PRO A 48 -19.09 6.56 -9.76
N ILE A 49 -20.23 5.96 -9.40
CA ILE A 49 -20.50 5.36 -8.08
C ILE A 49 -19.21 4.71 -7.57
N THR A 50 -18.69 5.19 -6.44
CA THR A 50 -17.43 4.72 -5.87
C THR A 50 -17.45 3.20 -5.80
N PRO A 51 -16.53 2.50 -6.48
CA PRO A 51 -16.54 1.05 -6.49
C PRO A 51 -16.24 0.56 -5.07
N ALA A 52 -17.08 -0.33 -4.55
CA ALA A 52 -16.97 -0.82 -3.17
C ALA A 52 -16.08 -2.07 -3.04
N SER A 53 -15.66 -2.66 -4.16
CA SER A 53 -14.85 -3.90 -4.18
C SER A 53 -14.29 -4.15 -5.57
N PHE A 54 -13.12 -4.78 -5.65
CA PHE A 54 -12.59 -5.38 -6.88
C PHE A 54 -13.30 -6.68 -7.29
N LEU A 55 -14.17 -7.24 -6.45
CA LEU A 55 -14.92 -8.45 -6.82
C LEU A 55 -16.09 -8.09 -7.77
N PRO A 56 -16.27 -8.82 -8.89
CA PRO A 56 -17.46 -8.70 -9.71
C PRO A 56 -18.74 -8.89 -8.89
N ALA A 57 -19.82 -8.20 -9.26
CA ALA A 57 -21.06 -8.19 -8.48
C ALA A 57 -21.63 -9.61 -8.23
N SER A 58 -21.51 -10.52 -9.19
CA SER A 58 -21.92 -11.93 -9.05
C SER A 58 -21.14 -12.66 -7.96
N VAL A 59 -19.82 -12.48 -7.94
CA VAL A 59 -18.89 -13.09 -6.96
C VAL A 59 -19.14 -12.52 -5.58
N ARG A 60 -19.33 -11.20 -5.48
CA ARG A 60 -19.62 -10.51 -4.22
C ARG A 60 -20.93 -10.96 -3.58
N SER A 61 -21.94 -11.28 -4.38
CA SER A 61 -23.20 -11.82 -3.85
C SER A 61 -23.03 -13.26 -3.34
N ALA A 62 -22.24 -14.08 -4.04
CA ALA A 62 -21.91 -15.44 -3.60
C ALA A 62 -21.03 -15.46 -2.34
N SER A 63 -20.07 -14.53 -2.20
CA SER A 63 -19.20 -14.45 -1.02
C SER A 63 -19.96 -14.07 0.25
N LYS A 64 -21.05 -13.29 0.15
CA LYS A 64 -21.94 -12.98 1.28
C LYS A 64 -22.74 -14.19 1.79
N ILE A 65 -22.87 -15.24 0.98
CA ILE A 65 -23.60 -16.47 1.32
C ILE A 65 -22.65 -17.50 1.96
N ARG A 66 -21.33 -17.41 1.73
CA ARG A 66 -20.35 -18.19 2.49
C ARG A 66 -20.44 -17.82 3.97
N SER A 67 -20.33 -18.82 4.85
CA SER A 67 -20.39 -18.60 6.29
C SER A 67 -19.40 -17.53 6.71
N LYS A 68 -19.79 -16.68 7.69
CA LYS A 68 -18.87 -15.79 8.39
C LYS A 68 -17.58 -16.55 8.66
N TYR A 69 -16.47 -16.04 8.11
CA TYR A 69 -15.14 -16.62 8.29
C TYR A 69 -14.96 -16.98 9.78
N VAL A 70 -14.74 -18.26 10.06
CA VAL A 70 -14.13 -18.67 11.32
C VAL A 70 -12.77 -17.98 11.31
N VAL A 71 -12.42 -17.27 12.39
CA VAL A 71 -11.08 -16.72 12.56
C VAL A 71 -10.10 -17.87 12.34
N ASP A 72 -9.33 -17.80 11.25
CA ASP A 72 -8.40 -18.86 10.92
C ASP A 72 -7.14 -18.64 11.75
N ASN A 73 -7.16 -19.19 12.97
CA ASN A 73 -6.03 -19.16 13.88
C ASN A 73 -4.75 -19.75 13.25
N ILE A 74 -4.87 -20.57 12.20
CA ILE A 74 -3.73 -21.12 11.47
C ILE A 74 -3.03 -20.01 10.68
N VAL A 75 -3.77 -19.16 9.96
CA VAL A 75 -3.18 -18.07 9.17
C VAL A 75 -2.44 -17.08 10.07
N PHE A 76 -3.02 -16.73 11.21
CA PHE A 76 -2.35 -15.85 12.17
C PHE A 76 -1.11 -16.52 12.80
N ALA A 77 -1.19 -17.82 13.11
CA ALA A 77 -0.03 -18.57 13.61
C ALA A 77 1.09 -18.68 12.56
N ASP A 78 0.76 -18.91 11.29
CA ASP A 78 1.71 -18.96 10.18
C ASP A 78 2.38 -17.60 9.98
N PHE A 79 1.62 -16.51 10.06
CA PHE A 79 2.14 -15.14 10.03
C PHE A 79 3.13 -14.88 11.18
N LEU A 80 2.74 -15.22 12.43
CA LEU A 80 3.65 -15.10 13.58
C LEU A 80 4.89 -15.99 13.44
N GLY A 81 4.74 -17.18 12.85
CA GLY A 81 5.83 -18.09 12.52
C GLY A 81 6.82 -17.48 11.53
N ALA A 82 6.31 -16.90 10.43
CA ALA A 82 7.12 -16.22 9.43
C ALA A 82 7.87 -15.01 9.99
N LEU A 83 7.21 -14.19 10.81
CA LEU A 83 7.87 -13.08 11.53
C LEU A 83 8.95 -13.58 12.48
N ASN A 84 8.65 -14.65 13.24
CA ASN A 84 9.63 -15.20 14.16
C ASN A 84 10.87 -15.71 13.43
N VAL A 85 10.71 -16.43 12.31
CA VAL A 85 11.85 -16.89 11.48
C VAL A 85 12.64 -15.70 10.93
N THR A 86 11.95 -14.69 10.38
CA THR A 86 12.58 -13.45 9.87
C THR A 86 13.44 -12.76 10.94
N GLN A 87 13.01 -12.82 12.19
CA GLN A 87 13.66 -12.14 13.31
C GLN A 87 14.62 -13.00 14.13
N SER A 88 14.48 -14.32 14.17
CA SER A 88 15.35 -15.21 14.93
C SER A 88 16.52 -15.73 14.12
N GLU A 89 16.30 -16.00 12.83
CA GLU A 89 17.31 -16.60 11.96
C GLU A 89 18.12 -15.57 11.18
N PHE A 90 17.47 -14.46 10.76
CA PHE A 90 18.06 -13.54 9.80
C PHE A 90 18.41 -12.16 10.35
N PHE A 91 17.78 -11.72 11.44
CA PHE A 91 18.08 -10.42 12.06
C PHE A 91 19.23 -10.57 13.05
N ALA A 92 20.25 -9.71 12.94
CA ALA A 92 21.38 -9.67 13.87
C ALA A 92 21.21 -8.48 14.84
N PRO A 93 20.74 -8.69 16.08
CA PRO A 93 20.42 -7.58 17.00
C PRO A 93 21.60 -6.67 17.35
N TRP A 94 22.83 -7.20 17.31
CA TRP A 94 24.05 -6.43 17.60
C TRP A 94 24.48 -5.53 16.45
N LEU A 95 24.09 -5.84 15.21
CA LEU A 95 24.25 -4.95 14.06
C LEU A 95 23.02 -4.07 13.86
N GLY A 96 21.86 -4.54 14.34
CA GLY A 96 20.58 -3.90 14.06
C GLY A 96 20.20 -4.02 12.59
N THR A 97 20.46 -5.13 11.91
CA THR A 97 20.06 -5.30 10.51
C THR A 97 19.96 -6.77 10.14
N TRP A 98 19.47 -7.07 8.93
CA TRP A 98 19.54 -8.39 8.30
C TRP A 98 20.84 -8.47 7.48
N PRO A 99 21.90 -9.13 7.95
CA PRO A 99 23.24 -8.99 7.37
C PRO A 99 23.37 -9.46 5.92
N ASP A 100 22.53 -10.41 5.51
CA ASP A 100 22.54 -10.95 4.15
C ASP A 100 21.68 -10.13 3.18
N ALA A 101 20.87 -9.19 3.67
CA ALA A 101 20.04 -8.32 2.84
C ALA A 101 20.86 -7.16 2.25
N ILE A 102 20.66 -6.85 0.97
CA ILE A 102 21.14 -5.57 0.40
C ILE A 102 20.27 -4.42 0.91
N ASP A 103 20.82 -3.21 0.87
CA ASP A 103 20.29 -2.01 1.52
C ASP A 103 18.78 -1.79 1.33
N TRP A 104 18.29 -1.80 0.09
CA TRP A 104 16.87 -1.56 -0.19
C TRP A 104 15.97 -2.72 0.25
N THR A 105 16.43 -3.98 0.13
CA THR A 105 15.65 -5.13 0.60
C THR A 105 15.54 -5.14 2.13
N ALA A 106 16.60 -4.72 2.83
CA ALA A 106 16.55 -4.49 4.27
C ALA A 106 15.55 -3.38 4.62
N ALA A 107 15.48 -2.30 3.83
CA ALA A 107 14.48 -1.24 4.00
C ALA A 107 13.05 -1.78 3.87
N VAL A 108 12.79 -2.61 2.86
CA VAL A 108 11.48 -3.27 2.66
C VAL A 108 11.13 -4.22 3.81
N VAL A 109 12.08 -5.05 4.27
CA VAL A 109 11.84 -5.92 5.42
C VAL A 109 11.51 -5.09 6.67
N GLY A 110 12.23 -3.98 6.90
CA GLY A 110 11.91 -3.02 7.97
C GLY A 110 10.48 -2.46 7.88
N THR A 111 10.02 -2.13 6.67
CA THR A 111 8.62 -1.74 6.40
C THR A 111 7.65 -2.86 6.76
N HIS A 112 7.93 -4.09 6.37
CA HIS A 112 7.08 -5.25 6.66
C HIS A 112 7.01 -5.55 8.16
N ILE A 113 8.12 -5.44 8.91
CA ILE A 113 8.11 -5.58 10.37
C ILE A 113 7.30 -4.46 11.03
N SER A 114 7.42 -3.22 10.55
CA SER A 114 6.63 -2.09 11.06
C SER A 114 5.13 -2.28 10.82
N GLY A 115 4.74 -2.67 9.60
CA GLY A 115 3.35 -2.97 9.26
C GLY A 115 2.80 -4.17 10.03
N ALA A 116 3.61 -5.21 10.22
CA ALA A 116 3.26 -6.37 11.03
C ALA A 116 3.03 -6.01 12.50
N ALA A 117 3.92 -5.20 13.09
CA ALA A 117 3.75 -4.71 14.46
C ALA A 117 2.48 -3.86 14.60
N ARG A 118 2.14 -3.06 13.57
CA ARG A 118 0.87 -2.31 13.51
C ARG A 118 -0.34 -3.23 13.46
N SER A 119 -0.36 -4.25 12.61
CA SER A 119 -1.46 -5.21 12.55
C SER A 119 -1.64 -5.99 13.85
N ILE A 120 -0.55 -6.43 14.49
CA ILE A 120 -0.59 -7.07 15.82
C ILE A 120 -1.17 -6.09 16.86
N SER A 121 -0.77 -4.82 16.81
CA SER A 121 -1.28 -3.78 17.69
C SER A 121 -2.77 -3.48 17.49
N GLU A 122 -3.27 -3.56 16.26
CA GLU A 122 -4.70 -3.35 15.97
C GLU A 122 -5.54 -4.53 16.48
N ASP A 123 -5.05 -5.76 16.31
CA ASP A 123 -5.74 -6.97 16.74
C ASP A 123 -5.81 -7.10 18.28
N LEU A 124 -4.81 -6.56 18.98
CA LEU A 124 -4.75 -6.50 20.45
C LEU A 124 -6.01 -5.94 21.11
N VAL A 125 -6.73 -5.01 20.45
CA VAL A 125 -7.95 -4.40 20.97
C VAL A 125 -9.06 -5.45 21.21
N PHE A 126 -9.09 -6.52 20.41
CA PHE A 126 -10.11 -7.57 20.54
C PHE A 126 -9.79 -8.57 21.67
N LEU A 127 -8.51 -8.73 22.01
CA LEU A 127 -8.04 -9.68 23.03
C LEU A 127 -8.13 -9.11 24.46
N ASP A 128 -8.14 -7.79 24.63
CA ASP A 128 -8.34 -7.10 25.92
C ASP A 128 -9.78 -7.29 26.50
N SER A 129 -10.68 -7.91 25.74
CA SER A 129 -12.09 -8.05 26.10
C SER A 129 -12.45 -9.28 26.96
N ASP A 130 -11.54 -10.24 27.14
CA ASP A 130 -11.82 -11.52 27.81
C ASP A 130 -11.17 -11.66 29.20
N LYS A 131 -11.87 -12.23 30.18
CA LYS A 131 -11.52 -12.16 31.63
C LYS A 131 -10.30 -12.99 32.07
N ASP A 132 -9.70 -13.79 31.18
CA ASP A 132 -8.41 -14.48 31.40
C ASP A 132 -7.18 -13.60 31.06
N SER A 133 -7.41 -12.28 30.87
CA SER A 133 -6.60 -11.28 30.15
C SER A 133 -5.17 -11.01 30.59
N VAL A 134 -4.78 -11.16 31.86
CA VAL A 134 -3.51 -10.57 32.33
C VAL A 134 -2.29 -11.30 31.77
N ALA A 135 -2.36 -12.63 31.65
CA ALA A 135 -1.26 -13.43 31.10
C ALA A 135 -1.14 -13.25 29.57
N ASP A 136 -2.26 -13.14 28.88
CA ASP A 136 -2.31 -13.00 27.42
C ASP A 136 -1.92 -11.58 26.98
N TRP A 137 -2.40 -10.54 27.67
CA TRP A 137 -1.95 -9.15 27.45
C TRP A 137 -0.43 -9.02 27.61
N ARG A 138 0.15 -9.59 28.67
CA ARG A 138 1.61 -9.53 28.89
C ARG A 138 2.39 -10.19 27.75
N ARG A 139 1.92 -11.34 27.26
CA ARG A 139 2.57 -12.07 26.16
C ARG A 139 2.53 -11.27 24.86
N ILE A 140 1.40 -10.66 24.54
CA ILE A 140 1.23 -9.96 23.27
C ILE A 140 1.81 -8.54 23.32
N SER A 141 1.73 -7.84 24.45
CA SER A 141 2.50 -6.59 24.68
C SER A 141 4.00 -6.84 24.53
N SER A 142 4.51 -7.94 25.11
CA SER A 142 5.91 -8.33 24.93
C SER A 142 6.27 -8.64 23.47
N LEU A 143 5.30 -9.09 22.66
CA LEU A 143 5.51 -9.33 21.24
C LEU A 143 5.64 -8.02 20.46
N VAL A 144 4.78 -7.05 20.74
CA VAL A 144 4.88 -5.70 20.16
C VAL A 144 6.18 -5.02 20.57
N ASP A 145 6.55 -5.09 21.86
CA ASP A 145 7.80 -4.52 22.36
C ASP A 145 9.04 -5.17 21.73
N LYS A 146 9.01 -6.50 21.49
CA LYS A 146 10.08 -7.21 20.78
C LYS A 146 10.30 -6.63 19.38
N TYR A 147 9.25 -6.54 18.57
CA TYR A 147 9.38 -6.04 17.20
C TYR A 147 9.68 -4.54 17.17
N PHE A 148 9.14 -3.77 18.11
CA PHE A 148 9.48 -2.36 18.24
C PHE A 148 10.97 -2.15 18.56
N ALA A 149 11.53 -2.91 19.51
CA ALA A 149 12.96 -2.86 19.81
C ALA A 149 13.82 -3.20 18.57
N GLN A 150 13.35 -4.13 17.71
CA GLN A 150 14.04 -4.47 16.46
C GLN A 150 13.92 -3.36 15.41
N ILE A 151 12.78 -2.67 15.30
CA ILE A 151 12.62 -1.46 14.47
C ILE A 151 13.59 -0.37 14.92
N ILE A 152 13.75 -0.15 16.23
CA ILE A 152 14.73 0.80 16.77
C ILE A 152 16.16 0.38 16.45
N ALA A 153 16.50 -0.89 16.66
CA ALA A 153 17.83 -1.41 16.30
C ALA A 153 18.09 -1.21 14.80
N TYR A 154 17.10 -1.44 13.95
CA TYR A 154 17.17 -1.21 12.51
C TYR A 154 17.38 0.25 12.12
N TYR A 155 16.81 1.20 12.84
CA TYR A 155 17.05 2.63 12.60
C TYR A 155 18.53 3.00 12.69
N PHE A 156 19.26 2.38 13.63
CA PHE A 156 20.69 2.61 13.81
C PHE A 156 21.57 1.71 12.94
N GLY A 157 21.10 0.50 12.60
CA GLY A 157 21.83 -0.45 11.77
C GLY A 157 21.65 -0.28 10.26
N GLN A 158 20.64 0.47 9.81
CA GLN A 158 20.45 0.79 8.38
C GLN A 158 21.64 1.60 7.84
N ASP A 159 22.26 1.14 6.75
CA ASP A 159 23.32 1.88 6.04
C ASP A 159 22.79 3.07 5.25
N ALA A 160 22.34 4.06 5.99
CA ALA A 160 21.73 5.26 5.44
C ALA A 160 22.71 6.17 4.69
N LEU A 161 24.02 5.96 4.89
CA LEU A 161 25.05 6.74 4.21
C LEU A 161 25.34 6.21 2.82
N THR A 162 25.19 4.90 2.61
CA THR A 162 25.32 4.25 1.31
C THR A 162 24.03 4.41 0.50
N ILE A 163 22.89 3.98 1.04
CA ILE A 163 21.60 3.98 0.31
C ILE A 163 21.16 5.35 -0.20
N ARG A 164 21.55 6.45 0.46
CA ARG A 164 21.28 7.83 -0.02
C ARG A 164 21.94 8.15 -1.36
N ASN A 165 22.92 7.35 -1.79
CA ASN A 165 23.66 7.49 -3.03
C ASN A 165 23.36 6.35 -4.00
N GLU A 166 22.30 5.57 -3.80
CA GLU A 166 21.87 4.49 -4.70
C GLU A 166 20.91 5.01 -5.78
N ALA A 167 20.12 4.15 -6.41
CA ALA A 167 19.10 4.61 -7.36
C ALA A 167 17.90 5.19 -6.60
N TYR A 168 17.04 5.92 -7.33
CA TYR A 168 15.98 6.68 -6.67
C TYR A 168 14.88 5.81 -6.07
N ASP A 169 14.65 4.62 -6.61
CA ASP A 169 13.80 3.58 -6.01
C ASP A 169 14.38 3.07 -4.68
N ASP A 170 15.67 2.75 -4.61
CA ASP A 170 16.34 2.37 -3.35
C ASP A 170 16.10 3.42 -2.25
N ILE A 171 16.30 4.69 -2.60
CA ILE A 171 16.09 5.84 -1.70
C ILE A 171 14.62 5.95 -1.26
N LEU A 172 13.66 5.69 -2.14
CA LEU A 172 12.24 5.83 -1.84
C LEU A 172 11.69 4.70 -0.94
N TRP A 173 12.27 3.49 -0.97
CA TRP A 173 11.93 2.42 -0.03
C TRP A 173 12.14 2.85 1.43
N VAL A 174 13.20 3.62 1.67
CA VAL A 174 13.51 4.19 2.99
C VAL A 174 12.40 5.15 3.45
N VAL A 175 11.87 5.98 2.55
CA VAL A 175 10.79 6.92 2.89
C VAL A 175 9.55 6.16 3.36
N LEU A 176 9.11 5.16 2.60
CA LEU A 176 7.94 4.36 2.96
C LEU A 176 8.13 3.61 4.28
N GLY A 177 9.31 3.02 4.50
CA GLY A 177 9.59 2.27 5.74
C GLY A 177 9.51 3.12 6.99
N TRP A 178 10.08 4.33 6.97
CA TRP A 178 10.03 5.19 8.16
C TRP A 178 8.65 5.84 8.36
N LEU A 179 7.88 6.06 7.31
CA LEU A 179 6.47 6.46 7.45
C LEU A 179 5.59 5.33 7.99
N GLU A 180 5.85 4.07 7.63
CA GLU A 180 5.15 2.91 8.24
C GLU A 180 5.51 2.78 9.73
N ALA A 181 6.77 3.01 10.11
CA ALA A 181 7.17 3.04 11.51
C ALA A 181 6.47 4.16 12.32
N VAL A 182 6.32 5.35 11.73
CA VAL A 182 5.53 6.45 12.34
C VAL A 182 4.06 6.05 12.49
N GLN A 183 3.46 5.44 11.47
CA GLN A 183 2.09 4.93 11.55
C GLN A 183 1.93 3.88 12.64
N PHE A 184 2.85 2.91 12.75
CA PHE A 184 2.85 1.92 13.81
C PHE A 184 2.82 2.58 15.20
N VAL A 185 3.75 3.50 15.47
CA VAL A 185 3.84 4.16 16.79
C VAL A 185 2.58 4.96 17.10
N ASN A 186 2.04 5.69 16.12
CA ASN A 186 0.81 6.46 16.28
C ASN A 186 -0.39 5.55 16.56
N THR A 187 -0.60 4.51 15.75
CA THR A 187 -1.69 3.55 15.92
C THR A 187 -1.61 2.86 17.29
N HIS A 188 -0.40 2.40 17.68
CA HIS A 188 -0.22 1.74 18.97
C HIS A 188 -0.49 2.68 20.15
N SER A 189 0.01 3.92 20.06
CA SER A 189 -0.26 4.95 21.07
C SER A 189 -1.75 5.27 21.16
N ASP A 190 -2.41 5.47 20.01
CA ASP A 190 -3.81 5.87 19.94
C ASP A 190 -4.73 4.80 20.55
N LEU A 191 -4.50 3.53 20.22
CA LEU A 191 -5.29 2.40 20.70
C LEU A 191 -5.02 2.05 22.17
N HIS A 192 -3.75 2.11 22.61
CA HIS A 192 -3.33 1.50 23.88
C HIS A 192 -2.84 2.48 24.95
N TYR A 193 -2.70 3.77 24.64
CA TYR A 193 -2.13 4.75 25.58
C TYR A 193 -2.89 6.08 25.66
N THR A 194 -3.90 6.30 24.80
CA THR A 194 -4.78 7.49 24.94
C THR A 194 -5.78 7.30 26.08
N PRO A 195 -5.85 8.21 27.07
CA PRO A 195 -6.91 8.18 28.07
C PRO A 195 -8.26 8.41 27.40
N ALA A 196 -9.26 7.58 27.71
CA ALA A 196 -10.63 7.88 27.32
C ALA A 196 -11.09 9.18 28.01
N GLY A 197 -11.20 10.28 27.25
CA GLY A 197 -11.91 11.48 27.68
C GLY A 197 -11.15 12.57 28.46
N LEU A 198 -9.82 12.70 28.31
CA LEU A 198 -9.10 13.88 28.86
C LEU A 198 -8.63 14.85 27.78
N ASP A 199 -8.88 16.13 28.05
CA ASP A 199 -8.46 17.29 27.25
C ASP A 199 -6.93 17.37 27.20
N ARG A 200 -6.37 17.60 26.01
CA ARG A 200 -4.92 17.48 25.71
C ARG A 200 -4.03 18.52 26.41
N SER A 201 -4.59 19.43 27.21
CA SER A 201 -3.89 20.58 27.78
C SER A 201 -3.23 20.36 29.15
N GLU A 202 -3.44 19.23 29.84
CA GLU A 202 -3.04 19.09 31.25
C GLU A 202 -2.20 17.85 31.63
N ALA A 203 -1.52 17.20 30.69
CA ALA A 203 -0.60 16.11 31.03
C ALA A 203 0.72 16.64 31.63
N THR A 204 0.72 16.91 32.95
CA THR A 204 1.94 17.24 33.70
C THR A 204 2.51 15.99 34.35
N LEU A 205 3.83 15.78 34.22
CA LEU A 205 4.57 14.67 34.84
C LEU A 205 4.55 14.76 36.37
N GLY A 206 4.09 13.70 37.02
CA GLY A 206 4.30 13.45 38.44
C GLY A 206 4.20 11.97 38.74
N ILE A 207 5.34 11.31 38.97
CA ILE A 207 5.37 10.00 39.63
C ILE A 207 5.14 10.28 41.11
N THR A 208 3.90 10.15 41.58
CA THR A 208 3.63 9.92 42.99
C THR A 208 3.27 8.46 43.18
N ASP A 209 4.22 7.79 43.82
CA ASP A 209 4.24 6.40 44.22
C ASP A 209 3.17 6.13 45.28
N GLU A 210 2.11 5.40 44.91
CA GLU A 210 1.27 4.65 45.84
C GLU A 210 0.96 3.27 45.23
N ILE A 211 2.01 2.45 45.28
CA ILE A 211 2.06 0.99 45.42
C ILE A 211 0.69 0.27 45.45
N LEU A 212 0.39 -0.39 44.32
CA LEU A 212 -0.35 -1.65 44.13
C LEU A 212 -1.68 -1.87 44.87
N GLY A 213 -2.79 -1.68 44.15
CA GLY A 213 -4.13 -2.17 44.54
C GLY A 213 -5.10 -2.45 43.39
N GLY A 214 -4.68 -2.35 42.13
CA GLY A 214 -5.47 -2.60 40.94
C GLY A 214 -4.61 -2.32 39.71
N TYR A 215 -4.80 -3.07 38.63
CA TYR A 215 -4.09 -2.90 37.37
C TYR A 215 -4.50 -1.57 36.71
N THR A 216 -4.03 -0.44 37.25
CA THR A 216 -4.34 0.88 36.73
C THR A 216 -3.17 1.34 35.85
N ARG A 217 -3.42 1.36 34.53
CA ARG A 217 -2.69 2.22 33.56
C ARG A 217 -2.33 3.51 34.28
N THR A 218 -1.05 3.88 34.37
CA THR A 218 -0.66 5.19 34.88
C THR A 218 -1.35 6.23 33.99
N PRO A 219 -2.39 6.94 34.46
CA PRO A 219 -3.20 7.76 33.57
C PRO A 219 -2.30 8.90 33.05
N GLY A 220 -2.14 8.97 31.73
CA GLY A 220 -1.45 10.09 31.08
C GLY A 220 0.05 9.89 30.78
N GLN A 221 0.64 8.71 30.94
CA GLN A 221 1.97 8.46 30.34
C GLN A 221 1.84 8.11 28.84
N PRO A 222 2.45 8.88 27.93
CA PRO A 222 2.42 8.57 26.50
C PRO A 222 3.21 7.29 26.22
N TYR A 223 2.84 6.57 25.17
CA TYR A 223 3.59 5.40 24.71
C TYR A 223 5.05 5.78 24.50
N HIS A 224 5.98 5.01 25.08
CA HIS A 224 7.42 5.30 25.04
C HIS A 224 7.95 5.37 23.59
N GLY A 225 7.32 4.68 22.64
CA GLY A 225 7.73 4.73 21.24
C GLY A 225 7.57 6.10 20.58
N THR A 226 6.72 6.98 21.12
CA THR A 226 6.47 8.33 20.58
C THR A 226 7.73 9.19 20.52
N ILE A 227 8.73 8.93 21.38
CA ILE A 227 10.02 9.64 21.36
C ILE A 227 10.79 9.46 20.04
N TRP A 228 10.49 8.41 19.28
CA TRP A 228 11.19 8.06 18.04
C TRP A 228 10.55 8.66 16.78
N ILE A 229 9.32 9.17 16.87
CA ILE A 229 8.61 9.79 15.74
C ILE A 229 9.44 10.87 15.05
N PRO A 230 10.09 11.83 15.76
CA PRO A 230 10.92 12.84 15.11
C PRO A 230 12.09 12.22 14.32
N ALA A 231 12.73 11.18 14.85
CA ALA A 231 13.89 10.54 14.22
C ALA A 231 13.51 9.81 12.92
N PHE A 232 12.37 9.11 12.92
CA PHE A 232 11.82 8.44 11.74
C PHE A 232 11.37 9.45 10.68
N SER A 233 10.60 10.46 11.11
CA SER A 233 10.09 11.51 10.23
C SER A 233 11.22 12.29 9.56
N HIS A 234 12.27 12.59 10.32
CA HIS A 234 13.47 13.24 9.80
C HIS A 234 14.11 12.45 8.67
N ARG A 235 14.31 11.15 8.86
CA ARG A 235 14.90 10.26 7.85
C ARG A 235 14.02 10.16 6.60
N ALA A 236 12.70 10.04 6.77
CA ALA A 236 11.75 10.05 5.66
C ALA A 236 11.84 11.36 4.84
N ARG A 237 11.87 12.53 5.49
CA ARG A 237 11.99 13.82 4.81
C ARG A 237 13.30 13.94 4.03
N ILE A 238 14.44 13.58 4.64
CA ILE A 238 15.74 13.65 3.99
C ILE A 238 15.75 12.79 2.72
N PHE A 239 15.31 11.54 2.82
CA PHE A 239 15.29 10.61 1.69
C PHE A 239 14.29 11.03 0.60
N TRP A 240 13.12 11.57 0.98
CA TRP A 240 12.16 12.09 -0.01
C TRP A 240 12.73 13.30 -0.77
N ASN A 241 13.36 14.24 -0.06
CA ASN A 241 13.99 15.41 -0.68
C ASN A 241 15.09 14.96 -1.67
N LEU A 242 15.95 14.01 -1.26
CA LEU A 242 16.97 13.42 -2.15
C LEU A 242 16.34 12.78 -3.38
N ALA A 243 15.33 11.92 -3.19
CA ALA A 243 14.68 11.22 -4.28
C ALA A 243 13.98 12.17 -5.27
N SER A 244 13.35 13.24 -4.78
CA SER A 244 12.59 14.18 -5.61
C SER A 244 13.42 14.84 -6.73
N HIS A 245 14.75 14.84 -6.62
CA HIS A 245 15.67 15.27 -7.68
C HIS A 245 15.64 14.39 -8.93
N GLY A 246 15.09 13.17 -8.84
CA GLY A 246 14.91 12.29 -9.98
C GLY A 246 13.77 12.70 -10.90
N TRP A 247 12.88 13.60 -10.45
CA TRP A 247 11.79 14.12 -11.26
C TRP A 247 12.27 15.23 -12.18
N ASP A 248 12.02 15.09 -13.47
CA ASP A 248 12.25 16.15 -14.46
C ASP A 248 11.17 16.13 -15.55
N THR A 249 11.06 17.21 -16.31
CA THR A 249 10.16 17.32 -17.47
C THR A 249 10.91 17.43 -18.80
N LYS A 250 12.25 17.32 -18.79
CA LYS A 250 13.09 17.43 -19.98
C LYS A 250 12.92 16.21 -20.87
N LEU A 251 12.84 15.04 -20.27
CA LEU A 251 12.61 13.77 -20.95
C LEU A 251 11.20 13.27 -20.62
N CYS A 252 10.52 12.70 -21.61
CA CYS A 252 9.22 12.06 -21.48
C CYS A 252 8.11 12.95 -20.90
N ASN A 253 8.26 14.28 -21.00
CA ASN A 253 7.34 15.28 -20.43
C ASN A 253 7.05 15.08 -18.92
N GLY A 254 7.97 14.43 -18.19
CA GLY A 254 7.78 14.11 -16.77
C GLY A 254 8.45 12.80 -16.37
N GLY A 255 8.15 12.38 -15.14
CA GLY A 255 8.56 11.09 -14.61
C GLY A 255 9.89 11.13 -13.88
N MET A 256 10.07 10.20 -12.96
CA MET A 256 11.32 9.91 -12.28
C MET A 256 12.24 9.12 -13.20
N VAL A 257 13.50 9.54 -13.32
CA VAL A 257 14.56 8.63 -13.82
C VAL A 257 14.91 7.63 -12.73
N TRP A 258 15.29 6.40 -13.11
CA TRP A 258 15.70 5.37 -12.16
C TRP A 258 17.01 5.72 -11.44
N ASN A 259 18.09 5.91 -12.22
CA ASN A 259 19.40 6.23 -11.70
C ASN A 259 20.04 7.36 -12.54
N PRO A 260 20.40 8.50 -11.94
CA PRO A 260 20.91 9.65 -12.70
C PRO A 260 22.33 9.44 -13.26
N ARG A 261 23.00 8.34 -12.87
CA ARG A 261 24.37 8.00 -13.30
C ARG A 261 24.40 7.02 -14.48
N LEU A 262 23.24 6.51 -14.90
CA LEU A 262 23.11 5.55 -15.99
C LEU A 262 22.37 6.20 -17.18
N GLN A 263 22.25 5.46 -18.29
CA GLN A 263 21.38 5.89 -19.38
C GLN A 263 19.96 6.10 -18.84
N PRO A 264 19.25 7.16 -19.29
CA PRO A 264 17.90 7.43 -18.82
C PRO A 264 17.00 6.22 -19.02
N TYR A 265 16.45 5.79 -17.89
CA TYR A 265 15.43 4.76 -17.81
C TYR A 265 14.33 5.30 -16.89
N LYS A 266 13.14 5.52 -17.45
CA LYS A 266 11.96 5.92 -16.68
C LYS A 266 11.19 4.64 -16.35
N ASN A 267 11.53 4.00 -15.24
CA ASN A 267 10.92 2.74 -14.83
C ASN A 267 9.65 2.95 -13.98
N ALA A 268 8.79 1.94 -13.95
CA ALA A 268 7.57 1.91 -13.18
C ALA A 268 7.85 2.10 -11.70
N ILE A 269 8.71 1.25 -11.13
CA ILE A 269 8.90 1.20 -9.68
C ILE A 269 9.30 2.54 -9.07
N THR A 270 10.26 3.27 -9.66
CA THR A 270 10.69 4.57 -9.12
C THR A 270 9.54 5.59 -9.15
N ASN A 271 8.71 5.57 -10.20
CA ASN A 271 7.58 6.48 -10.33
C ASN A 271 6.44 6.12 -9.39
N GLU A 272 6.13 4.84 -9.25
CA GLU A 272 5.12 4.35 -8.30
C GLU A 272 5.51 4.64 -6.85
N LEU A 273 6.77 4.38 -6.51
CA LEU A 273 7.34 4.72 -5.20
C LEU A 273 7.28 6.21 -4.95
N PHE A 274 7.57 7.05 -5.94
CA PHE A 274 7.48 8.50 -5.77
C PHE A 274 6.05 8.95 -5.50
N ILE A 275 5.05 8.36 -6.16
CA ILE A 275 3.63 8.62 -5.90
C ILE A 275 3.23 8.16 -4.50
N ALA A 276 3.55 6.90 -4.15
CA ALA A 276 3.22 6.29 -2.86
C ALA A 276 3.89 7.04 -1.71
N ALA A 277 5.20 7.29 -1.80
CA ALA A 277 5.94 8.04 -0.79
C ALA A 277 5.42 9.47 -0.66
N SER A 278 5.12 10.16 -1.76
CA SER A 278 4.60 11.52 -1.70
C SER A 278 3.21 11.58 -1.05
N ILE A 279 2.30 10.66 -1.37
CA ILE A 279 0.99 10.68 -0.72
C ILE A 279 1.09 10.24 0.75
N SER A 280 1.97 9.30 1.09
CA SER A 280 2.23 8.90 2.47
C SER A 280 2.88 10.03 3.27
N MET A 281 3.79 10.81 2.69
CA MET A 281 4.32 12.04 3.30
C MET A 281 3.16 13.02 3.56
N TYR A 282 2.23 13.19 2.64
CA TYR A 282 1.09 14.09 2.87
C TYR A 282 0.20 13.66 4.07
N PHE A 283 0.00 12.36 4.29
CA PHE A 283 -0.88 11.86 5.36
C PHE A 283 -0.18 11.60 6.71
N HIS A 284 1.03 11.06 6.68
CA HIS A 284 1.65 10.42 7.85
C HIS A 284 2.90 11.12 8.36
N PHE A 285 3.45 12.08 7.59
CA PHE A 285 4.57 12.88 8.06
C PHE A 285 4.06 13.99 9.02
N PRO A 286 4.50 14.01 10.28
CA PRO A 286 4.03 14.97 11.29
C PRO A 286 4.71 16.34 11.19
N GLY A 287 5.63 16.51 10.24
CA GLY A 287 6.52 17.65 10.16
C GLY A 287 7.91 17.32 10.71
N ASP A 288 8.89 18.13 10.31
CA ASP A 288 10.27 18.02 10.79
C ASP A 288 10.94 19.39 10.81
N ASN A 289 11.36 19.80 12.00
CA ASN A 289 12.12 21.03 12.26
C ASN A 289 13.62 20.75 12.49
N ASN A 290 14.06 19.49 12.39
CA ASN A 290 15.47 19.14 12.53
C ASN A 290 16.22 19.46 11.24
N GLU A 291 17.20 20.37 11.34
CA GLU A 291 18.03 20.84 10.22
C GLU A 291 19.26 19.94 9.95
N SER A 292 19.48 18.89 10.74
CA SER A 292 20.60 17.95 10.57
C SER A 292 20.38 16.99 9.37
N PRO A 293 21.37 16.21 8.93
CA PRO A 293 22.81 16.43 9.08
C PRO A 293 23.32 17.66 8.29
N PHE A 294 22.44 18.35 7.56
CA PHE A 294 22.80 19.41 6.61
C PHE A 294 22.86 20.80 7.26
N SER A 295 23.73 20.94 8.26
CA SER A 295 24.18 22.27 8.66
C SER A 295 25.12 22.83 7.58
N ASN A 296 24.63 23.81 6.80
CA ASN A 296 25.40 24.71 5.94
C ASN A 296 26.49 24.06 5.04
N ARG A 297 26.09 23.16 4.14
CA ARG A 297 26.74 23.13 2.82
C ARG A 297 25.76 23.66 1.80
N SER A 298 25.88 24.95 1.49
CA SER A 298 25.58 25.38 0.12
C SER A 298 26.46 24.49 -0.76
N ASP A 299 25.84 23.56 -1.48
CA ASP A 299 26.57 22.74 -2.42
C ASP A 299 27.16 23.70 -3.45
N LYS A 300 28.48 23.95 -3.38
CA LYS A 300 29.17 24.90 -4.27
C LYS A 300 28.99 24.55 -5.75
N PHE A 301 28.46 23.37 -6.04
CA PHE A 301 28.23 22.82 -7.36
C PHE A 301 26.76 22.90 -7.83
N ASN A 302 25.80 23.24 -6.95
CA ASN A 302 24.40 23.43 -7.36
C ASN A 302 23.69 24.53 -6.55
N PRO A 303 23.87 25.82 -6.91
CA PRO A 303 23.26 26.95 -6.21
C PRO A 303 21.73 27.07 -6.38
N ASN A 304 21.09 26.18 -7.14
CA ASN A 304 19.65 26.14 -7.39
C ASN A 304 18.95 24.94 -6.74
N ASP A 305 19.66 24.12 -5.96
CA ASP A 305 19.01 23.10 -5.13
C ASP A 305 18.05 23.80 -4.15
N PRO A 306 16.73 23.52 -4.18
CA PRO A 306 15.79 24.03 -3.19
C PRO A 306 16.11 23.38 -1.84
N ASP A 307 17.10 23.97 -1.18
CA ASP A 307 17.63 23.76 0.16
C ASP A 307 16.96 22.61 0.93
N ALA A 308 17.74 21.56 1.22
CA ALA A 308 17.44 20.56 2.25
C ALA A 308 17.09 21.17 3.64
N LYS A 309 17.29 22.50 3.77
CA LYS A 309 16.93 23.35 4.90
C LYS A 309 15.48 23.76 5.00
N VAL A 310 14.59 23.50 4.02
CA VAL A 310 13.17 23.87 4.20
C VAL A 310 12.56 22.94 5.24
N PRO A 311 12.21 23.45 6.45
CA PRO A 311 11.43 22.68 7.40
C PRO A 311 10.11 22.34 6.69
N SER A 312 9.71 21.08 6.74
CA SER A 312 8.45 20.69 6.13
C SER A 312 7.45 20.46 7.24
N GLU A 313 6.30 21.10 7.13
CA GLU A 313 5.21 20.96 8.08
C GLU A 313 4.37 19.72 7.77
N ALA A 314 3.55 19.29 8.73
CA ALA A 314 2.52 18.30 8.46
C ALA A 314 1.62 18.77 7.32
N ARG A 315 1.20 17.86 6.43
CA ARG A 315 0.28 18.15 5.32
C ARG A 315 0.79 19.20 4.32
N ASP A 316 2.10 19.35 4.18
CA ASP A 316 2.70 20.24 3.17
C ASP A 316 2.17 19.90 1.76
N ALA A 317 1.63 20.92 1.08
CA ALA A 317 0.97 20.78 -0.21
C ALA A 317 1.89 20.27 -1.33
N ARG A 318 3.21 20.41 -1.17
CA ARG A 318 4.19 19.91 -2.15
C ARG A 318 4.13 18.40 -2.33
N TYR A 319 3.86 17.66 -1.25
CA TYR A 319 3.76 16.20 -1.28
C TYR A 319 2.52 15.75 -2.07
N LEU A 320 1.37 16.35 -1.78
CA LEU A 320 0.14 16.06 -2.53
C LEU A 320 0.30 16.43 -4.02
N LYS A 321 0.93 17.57 -4.31
CA LYS A 321 1.21 17.99 -5.68
C LYS A 321 2.09 16.96 -6.41
N ALA A 322 3.17 16.52 -5.79
CA ALA A 322 4.07 15.50 -6.35
C ALA A 322 3.35 14.18 -6.64
N ALA A 323 2.50 13.71 -5.71
CA ALA A 323 1.71 12.50 -5.92
C ALA A 323 0.73 12.63 -7.11
N ILE A 324 0.03 13.77 -7.21
CA ILE A 324 -0.91 14.04 -8.32
C ILE A 324 -0.18 14.13 -9.67
N GLU A 325 0.96 14.83 -9.72
CA GLU A 325 1.76 14.99 -10.94
C GLU A 325 2.38 13.67 -11.38
N GLY A 326 2.94 12.89 -10.43
CA GLY A 326 3.46 11.55 -10.67
C GLY A 326 2.40 10.62 -11.24
N TYR A 327 1.22 10.55 -10.61
CA TYR A 327 0.14 9.68 -11.08
C TYR A 327 -0.36 10.09 -12.46
N ARG A 328 -0.55 11.40 -12.69
CA ARG A 328 -0.96 11.92 -14.00
C ARG A 328 0.05 11.53 -15.08
N TRP A 329 1.35 11.62 -14.80
CA TRP A 329 2.37 11.22 -15.75
C TRP A 329 2.33 9.71 -16.01
N LEU A 330 2.33 8.88 -14.96
CA LEU A 330 2.33 7.42 -15.09
C LEU A 330 1.12 6.92 -15.91
N ARG A 331 -0.04 7.51 -15.72
CA ARG A 331 -1.25 7.19 -16.50
C ARG A 331 -1.16 7.57 -17.97
N ASN A 332 -0.39 8.60 -18.30
CA ASN A 332 -0.25 9.11 -19.65
C ASN A 332 1.04 8.63 -20.35
N SER A 333 1.95 7.95 -19.64
CA SER A 333 3.23 7.46 -20.17
C SER A 333 3.11 6.14 -20.96
N ASN A 334 1.90 5.59 -21.08
CA ASN A 334 1.62 4.35 -21.81
C ASN A 334 2.36 3.13 -21.21
N MET A 335 2.59 3.10 -19.89
CA MET A 335 3.31 2.01 -19.19
C MET A 335 2.42 0.80 -18.86
N THR A 336 1.36 0.57 -19.62
CA THR A 336 0.43 -0.54 -19.42
C THR A 336 0.36 -1.39 -20.68
N ASN A 337 0.51 -2.71 -20.55
CA ASN A 337 0.40 -3.64 -21.66
C ASN A 337 -1.05 -4.00 -21.99
N ASP A 338 -1.25 -4.81 -23.03
CA ASP A 338 -2.57 -5.24 -23.50
C ASP A 338 -3.37 -6.10 -22.49
N HIS A 339 -2.69 -6.63 -21.46
CA HIS A 339 -3.35 -7.33 -20.35
C HIS A 339 -3.77 -6.40 -19.21
N GLY A 340 -3.47 -5.10 -19.33
CA GLY A 340 -3.77 -4.12 -18.29
C GLY A 340 -2.82 -4.18 -17.09
N LEU A 341 -1.62 -4.75 -17.27
CA LEU A 341 -0.55 -4.81 -16.27
C LEU A 341 0.48 -3.72 -16.54
N ILE A 342 1.12 -3.23 -15.48
CA ILE A 342 2.17 -2.22 -15.55
C ILE A 342 3.49 -2.91 -15.92
N VAL A 343 4.13 -2.43 -16.98
CA VAL A 343 5.40 -2.95 -17.48
C VAL A 343 6.59 -2.24 -16.83
N ASP A 344 7.80 -2.76 -16.99
CA ASP A 344 8.95 -2.31 -16.21
C ASP A 344 9.38 -0.87 -16.49
N GLY A 345 9.31 -0.39 -17.73
CA GLY A 345 9.73 0.98 -18.01
C GLY A 345 9.98 1.33 -19.46
N PHE A 346 10.70 2.45 -19.64
CA PHE A 346 11.12 2.95 -20.94
C PHE A 346 12.55 3.50 -20.95
N HIS A 347 13.28 3.16 -22.01
CA HIS A 347 14.41 3.94 -22.51
C HIS A 347 13.95 4.92 -23.60
N ILE A 348 14.89 5.76 -24.04
CA ILE A 348 14.68 6.79 -25.06
C ILE A 348 15.53 6.45 -26.27
N SER A 349 14.89 6.23 -27.41
CA SER A 349 15.57 5.84 -28.65
C SER A 349 16.52 6.96 -29.12
N GLY A 350 17.70 6.56 -29.60
CA GLY A 350 18.71 7.49 -30.08
C GLY A 350 19.35 8.36 -28.98
N TYR A 351 19.15 8.09 -27.69
CA TYR A 351 19.72 8.93 -26.62
C TYR A 351 21.24 9.07 -26.67
N LEU A 352 21.95 8.03 -27.15
CA LEU A 352 23.41 8.06 -27.34
C LEU A 352 23.84 8.64 -28.71
N ASP A 353 22.92 8.92 -29.62
CA ASP A 353 23.22 9.50 -30.93
C ASP A 353 23.19 11.02 -30.82
N GLU A 354 24.35 11.66 -31.04
CA GLU A 354 24.50 13.12 -31.00
C GLU A 354 23.60 13.85 -32.02
N ASN A 355 23.11 13.15 -33.05
CA ASN A 355 22.19 13.70 -34.06
C ASN A 355 20.71 13.51 -33.70
N SER A 356 20.40 12.74 -32.65
CA SER A 356 19.04 12.55 -32.19
C SER A 356 18.61 13.69 -31.29
N ASN A 357 17.41 14.22 -31.54
CA ASN A 357 16.73 15.17 -30.67
C ASN A 357 15.53 14.54 -29.94
N ASN A 358 15.44 13.21 -29.94
CA ASN A 358 14.32 12.51 -29.34
C ASN A 358 14.36 12.62 -27.82
N THR A 359 13.22 13.04 -27.26
CA THR A 359 13.00 13.12 -25.81
C THR A 359 11.81 12.26 -25.37
N SER A 360 11.26 11.44 -26.26
CA SER A 360 10.08 10.62 -26.00
C SER A 360 10.46 9.29 -25.35
N CYS A 361 9.67 8.83 -24.38
CA CYS A 361 9.76 7.47 -23.84
C CYS A 361 9.14 6.50 -24.85
N ASP A 362 9.97 5.84 -25.66
CA ASP A 362 9.53 5.09 -26.83
C ASP A 362 10.14 3.67 -26.94
N VAL A 363 11.15 3.34 -26.15
CA VAL A 363 11.74 1.99 -26.07
C VAL A 363 11.26 1.32 -24.80
N ARG A 364 10.14 0.60 -24.89
CA ARG A 364 9.50 -0.05 -23.74
C ARG A 364 10.19 -1.37 -23.36
N ASP A 365 10.34 -1.59 -22.06
CA ASP A 365 10.58 -2.92 -21.50
C ASP A 365 9.24 -3.53 -21.07
N GLU A 366 8.87 -4.65 -21.68
CA GLU A 366 7.59 -5.34 -21.47
C GLU A 366 7.61 -6.31 -20.27
N MET A 367 8.71 -6.39 -19.53
CA MET A 367 8.78 -7.22 -18.33
C MET A 367 7.74 -6.76 -17.30
N VAL A 368 7.12 -7.74 -16.63
CA VAL A 368 6.11 -7.51 -15.60
C VAL A 368 6.56 -8.18 -14.31
N PHE A 369 6.54 -7.42 -13.23
CA PHE A 369 6.89 -7.86 -11.89
C PHE A 369 5.73 -7.58 -10.93
N SER A 370 5.57 -8.40 -9.88
CA SER A 370 4.41 -8.25 -8.98
C SER A 370 4.40 -6.91 -8.24
N TYR A 371 5.57 -6.41 -7.84
CA TYR A 371 5.70 -5.16 -7.08
C TYR A 371 5.23 -3.91 -7.85
N ASN A 372 5.48 -3.82 -9.17
CA ASN A 372 4.96 -2.78 -10.06
C ASN A 372 3.43 -2.80 -10.17
N GLN A 373 2.77 -3.84 -9.67
CA GLN A 373 1.30 -3.90 -9.62
C GLN A 373 0.75 -3.53 -8.24
N GLY A 374 1.62 -3.46 -7.24
CA GLY A 374 1.28 -3.28 -5.84
C GLY A 374 1.50 -1.85 -5.37
N VAL A 375 2.70 -1.30 -5.55
CA VAL A 375 3.11 0.00 -4.96
C VAL A 375 2.16 1.12 -5.33
N ILE A 376 1.72 1.16 -6.59
CA ILE A 376 0.75 2.17 -7.07
C ILE A 376 -0.59 2.15 -6.33
N LEU A 377 -1.00 1.01 -5.75
CA LEU A 377 -2.27 0.87 -5.03
C LEU A 377 -2.28 1.79 -3.79
N THR A 378 -1.19 1.87 -3.02
CA THR A 378 -1.06 2.84 -1.93
C THR A 378 -1.19 4.28 -2.43
N GLY A 379 -0.56 4.58 -3.57
CA GLY A 379 -0.70 5.86 -4.26
C GLY A 379 -2.16 6.20 -4.58
N GLN A 380 -2.87 5.28 -5.22
CA GLN A 380 -4.27 5.43 -5.62
C GLN A 380 -5.21 5.58 -4.42
N ARG A 381 -5.03 4.77 -3.37
CA ARG A 381 -5.85 4.89 -2.16
C ARG A 381 -5.67 6.24 -1.50
N GLY A 382 -4.42 6.66 -1.29
CA GLY A 382 -4.13 7.97 -0.70
C GLY A 382 -4.65 9.13 -1.56
N LEU A 383 -4.53 9.05 -2.90
CA LEU A 383 -5.05 10.07 -3.80
C LEU A 383 -6.58 10.15 -3.77
N PHE A 384 -7.26 9.00 -3.66
CA PHE A 384 -8.69 8.97 -3.39
C PHE A 384 -9.03 9.65 -2.06
N ASP A 385 -8.34 9.28 -0.97
CA ASP A 385 -8.61 9.85 0.35
C ASP A 385 -8.33 11.38 0.40
N ALA A 386 -7.33 11.86 -0.35
CA ALA A 386 -6.99 13.27 -0.40
C ALA A 386 -7.93 14.10 -1.30
N THR A 387 -8.43 13.53 -2.40
CA THR A 387 -9.15 14.29 -3.43
C THR A 387 -10.65 14.00 -3.49
N GLY A 388 -11.05 12.78 -3.12
CA GLY A 388 -12.39 12.24 -3.29
C GLY A 388 -12.72 11.71 -4.70
N ALA A 389 -11.75 11.67 -5.63
CA ALA A 389 -11.99 11.23 -7.01
C ALA A 389 -12.04 9.69 -7.11
N SER A 390 -13.21 9.13 -7.46
CA SER A 390 -13.44 7.68 -7.50
C SER A 390 -12.69 6.96 -8.64
N SER A 391 -12.20 7.71 -9.62
CA SER A 391 -11.31 7.23 -10.67
C SER A 391 -10.07 6.49 -10.12
N TYR A 392 -9.44 6.96 -9.04
CA TYR A 392 -8.29 6.28 -8.44
C TYR A 392 -8.62 4.87 -7.92
N LEU A 393 -9.77 4.71 -7.24
CA LEU A 393 -10.23 3.39 -6.77
C LEU A 393 -10.67 2.49 -7.94
N THR A 394 -11.26 3.08 -8.98
CA THR A 394 -11.65 2.35 -10.18
C THR A 394 -10.42 1.77 -10.89
N ASP A 395 -9.35 2.56 -10.98
CA ASP A 395 -8.09 2.13 -11.54
C ASP A 395 -7.43 1.02 -10.71
N GLY A 396 -7.37 1.18 -9.37
CA GLY A 396 -6.80 0.17 -8.48
C GLY A 396 -7.57 -1.15 -8.48
N HIS A 397 -8.90 -1.11 -8.40
CA HIS A 397 -9.72 -2.31 -8.51
C HIS A 397 -9.54 -3.03 -9.85
N ARG A 398 -9.41 -2.28 -10.95
CA ARG A 398 -9.14 -2.86 -12.28
C ARG A 398 -7.76 -3.52 -12.33
N LEU A 399 -6.74 -2.88 -11.76
CA LEU A 399 -5.39 -3.44 -11.68
C LEU A 399 -5.39 -4.75 -10.90
N ILE A 400 -6.03 -4.79 -9.72
CA ILE A 400 -6.16 -6.01 -8.90
C ILE A 400 -6.85 -7.12 -9.69
N GLN A 401 -7.92 -6.81 -10.42
CA GLN A 401 -8.60 -7.80 -11.29
C GLN A 401 -7.68 -8.33 -12.40
N ASN A 402 -6.87 -7.46 -13.01
CA ASN A 402 -5.90 -7.85 -14.04
C ASN A 402 -4.79 -8.74 -13.45
N VAL A 403 -4.29 -8.42 -12.25
CA VAL A 403 -3.31 -9.24 -11.52
C VAL A 403 -3.89 -10.63 -11.23
N ILE A 404 -5.11 -10.71 -10.68
CA ILE A 404 -5.76 -12.00 -10.40
C ILE A 404 -5.96 -12.81 -11.69
N LYS A 405 -6.29 -12.16 -12.80
CA LYS A 405 -6.36 -12.82 -14.10
C LYS A 405 -4.98 -13.31 -14.55
N ALA A 406 -3.92 -12.54 -14.31
CA ALA A 406 -2.54 -12.84 -14.68
C ALA A 406 -1.87 -13.93 -13.83
N THR A 407 -2.47 -14.31 -12.68
CA THR A 407 -2.10 -15.53 -11.96
C THR A 407 -2.77 -16.79 -12.54
N GLY A 408 -3.63 -16.64 -13.55
CA GLY A 408 -4.41 -17.73 -14.13
C GLY A 408 -5.68 -18.06 -13.34
N TYR A 409 -6.17 -17.15 -12.48
CA TYR A 409 -7.45 -17.29 -11.78
C TYR A 409 -8.59 -16.58 -12.51
N SER A 410 -9.77 -17.21 -12.57
CA SER A 410 -10.98 -16.57 -13.08
C SER A 410 -11.88 -16.15 -11.93
N LEU A 411 -11.93 -14.84 -11.64
CA LEU A 411 -12.91 -14.30 -10.70
C LEU A 411 -14.35 -14.69 -11.07
N ARG A 412 -14.68 -14.72 -12.36
CA ARG A 412 -16.04 -15.04 -12.82
C ARG A 412 -16.45 -16.48 -12.50
N LEU A 413 -15.51 -17.42 -12.61
CA LEU A 413 -15.76 -18.85 -12.39
C LEU A 413 -15.45 -19.29 -10.96
N ASP A 414 -14.80 -18.43 -10.17
CA ASP A 414 -14.22 -18.74 -8.85
C ASP A 414 -13.34 -19.99 -8.90
N ASN A 415 -12.49 -20.10 -9.93
CA ASN A 415 -11.56 -21.21 -10.11
C ASN A 415 -10.33 -20.83 -10.95
N PRO A 416 -9.25 -21.64 -10.91
CA PRO A 416 -8.20 -21.62 -11.90
C PRO A 416 -8.74 -21.81 -13.32
N VAL A 417 -8.21 -21.05 -14.28
CA VAL A 417 -8.57 -21.16 -15.70
C VAL A 417 -8.10 -22.48 -16.29
N ASP A 418 -6.92 -22.95 -15.86
CA ASP A 418 -6.37 -24.23 -16.29
C ASP A 418 -6.93 -25.38 -15.43
N ASP A 419 -7.28 -26.48 -16.10
CA ASP A 419 -7.79 -27.69 -15.44
C ASP A 419 -6.64 -28.52 -14.86
N SER A 420 -6.45 -28.43 -13.54
CA SER A 420 -5.35 -29.11 -12.83
C SER A 420 -5.37 -30.63 -13.00
N LEU A 421 -6.53 -31.24 -13.23
CA LEU A 421 -6.66 -32.70 -13.43
C LEU A 421 -6.12 -33.17 -14.78
N LYS A 422 -5.97 -32.24 -15.74
CA LYS A 422 -5.42 -32.54 -17.08
C LYS A 422 -3.91 -32.31 -17.17
N ILE A 423 -3.29 -31.80 -16.11
CA ILE A 423 -1.86 -31.52 -16.07
C ILE A 423 -1.12 -32.81 -15.72
N ARG A 424 -0.17 -33.20 -16.57
CA ARG A 424 0.65 -34.40 -16.31
C ARG A 424 1.55 -34.16 -15.10
N PRO A 425 1.79 -35.17 -14.24
CA PRO A 425 2.76 -35.05 -13.16
C PRO A 425 4.13 -34.57 -13.66
N GLY A 426 4.73 -33.60 -12.96
CA GLY A 426 6.05 -33.03 -13.29
C GLY A 426 6.04 -31.95 -14.38
N VAL A 427 4.87 -31.56 -14.91
CA VAL A 427 4.74 -30.47 -15.89
C VAL A 427 4.09 -29.27 -15.24
N LEU A 428 4.70 -28.09 -15.38
CA LEU A 428 4.11 -26.85 -14.88
C LEU A 428 2.92 -26.41 -15.76
N PRO A 429 1.86 -25.85 -15.15
CA PRO A 429 0.78 -25.21 -15.89
C PRO A 429 1.27 -24.05 -16.77
N ARG A 430 0.39 -23.58 -17.66
CA ARG A 430 0.66 -22.42 -18.51
C ARG A 430 0.96 -21.19 -17.65
N TRP A 431 1.99 -20.43 -18.01
CA TRP A 431 2.27 -19.12 -17.45
C TRP A 431 1.25 -18.08 -17.93
N HIS A 432 0.65 -17.33 -17.01
CA HIS A 432 -0.34 -16.29 -17.31
C HIS A 432 0.18 -14.85 -17.13
N GLY A 433 1.47 -14.67 -16.84
CA GLY A 433 2.13 -13.36 -16.74
C GLY A 433 2.64 -13.04 -15.34
N LEU A 434 1.89 -13.42 -14.31
CA LEU A 434 2.22 -13.21 -12.89
C LEU A 434 1.92 -14.44 -12.03
N GLY A 435 1.85 -15.62 -12.65
CA GLY A 435 1.52 -16.84 -11.92
C GLY A 435 0.85 -17.92 -12.74
N ARG A 436 0.46 -18.96 -12.00
CA ARG A 436 -0.22 -20.15 -12.50
C ARG A 436 -1.28 -20.60 -11.49
N LEU A 437 -2.40 -21.11 -11.99
CA LEU A 437 -3.47 -21.68 -11.18
C LEU A 437 -4.00 -20.79 -10.03
N GLY A 438 -3.87 -19.47 -10.17
CA GLY A 438 -4.27 -18.51 -9.14
C GLY A 438 -3.23 -18.22 -8.07
N VAL A 439 -2.05 -18.83 -8.16
CA VAL A 439 -0.91 -18.54 -7.28
C VAL A 439 -0.04 -17.49 -7.96
N MET A 440 0.24 -16.40 -7.25
CA MET A 440 1.16 -15.37 -7.72
C MET A 440 2.60 -15.90 -7.70
N GLU A 441 3.32 -15.68 -8.79
CA GLU A 441 4.71 -16.07 -8.95
C GLU A 441 5.47 -14.96 -9.67
N GLU A 442 6.76 -14.88 -9.42
CA GLU A 442 7.72 -14.24 -10.31
C GLU A 442 8.17 -15.23 -11.38
N TYR A 443 8.56 -14.72 -12.54
CA TYR A 443 8.99 -15.60 -13.66
C TYR A 443 10.13 -16.57 -13.25
N CYS A 444 10.99 -16.13 -12.34
CA CYS A 444 12.15 -16.87 -11.82
C CYS A 444 11.82 -17.89 -10.71
N ASP A 445 10.61 -17.89 -10.14
CA ASP A 445 10.27 -18.74 -8.99
C ASP A 445 10.33 -20.23 -9.37
N ALA A 446 9.72 -20.58 -10.50
CA ALA A 446 9.61 -21.96 -10.95
C ALA A 446 10.96 -22.62 -11.24
N SER A 447 11.96 -21.85 -11.66
CA SER A 447 13.34 -22.31 -11.88
C SER A 447 14.21 -22.22 -10.62
N GLY A 448 13.76 -21.54 -9.57
CA GLY A 448 14.56 -21.28 -8.38
C GLY A 448 15.76 -20.36 -8.65
N THR A 449 15.64 -19.45 -9.62
CA THR A 449 16.75 -18.59 -10.06
C THR A 449 16.54 -17.11 -9.73
N CYS A 450 15.61 -16.81 -8.82
CA CYS A 450 15.39 -15.42 -8.42
C CYS A 450 16.62 -14.84 -7.74
N SER A 451 16.95 -13.60 -8.10
CA SER A 451 17.84 -12.76 -7.29
C SER A 451 17.17 -12.42 -5.95
N GLN A 452 17.92 -11.80 -5.06
CA GLN A 452 17.36 -11.28 -3.82
C GLN A 452 16.21 -10.30 -4.06
N ASP A 453 16.30 -9.49 -5.13
CA ASP A 453 15.24 -8.59 -5.56
C ASP A 453 13.94 -9.35 -5.86
N GLY A 454 14.03 -10.35 -6.76
CA GLY A 454 12.88 -11.15 -7.19
C GLY A 454 12.21 -11.90 -6.03
N ALA A 455 12.99 -12.31 -5.02
CA ALA A 455 12.43 -12.95 -3.82
C ALA A 455 11.55 -12.00 -2.99
N THR A 456 11.74 -10.68 -3.11
CA THR A 456 11.07 -9.65 -2.29
C THR A 456 9.77 -9.12 -2.91
N PHE A 457 9.64 -9.15 -4.24
CA PHE A 457 8.56 -8.47 -4.99
C PHE A 457 7.12 -8.85 -4.57
N LYS A 458 6.89 -10.12 -4.27
CA LYS A 458 5.54 -10.60 -3.89
C LYS A 458 5.10 -10.03 -2.53
N GLY A 459 6.02 -9.94 -1.57
CA GLY A 459 5.74 -9.35 -0.25
C GLY A 459 5.33 -7.88 -0.36
N ILE A 460 6.05 -7.12 -1.21
CA ILE A 460 5.72 -5.72 -1.53
C ILE A 460 4.30 -5.62 -2.10
N PHE A 461 3.95 -6.47 -3.06
CA PHE A 461 2.60 -6.46 -3.63
C PHE A 461 1.52 -6.61 -2.55
N PHE A 462 1.64 -7.61 -1.67
CA PHE A 462 0.63 -7.86 -0.64
C PHE A 462 0.59 -6.78 0.45
N HIS A 463 1.73 -6.19 0.78
CA HIS A 463 1.78 -5.05 1.70
C HIS A 463 0.96 -3.86 1.17
N HIS A 464 1.17 -3.49 -0.09
CA HIS A 464 0.43 -2.37 -0.69
C HIS A 464 -1.03 -2.73 -1.06
N LEU A 465 -1.32 -3.99 -1.37
CA LEU A 465 -2.70 -4.48 -1.51
C LEU A 465 -3.48 -4.35 -0.20
N THR A 466 -2.84 -4.59 0.94
CA THR A 466 -3.47 -4.47 2.27
C THR A 466 -3.77 -3.00 2.62
N ALA A 467 -2.93 -2.07 2.13
CA ALA A 467 -3.13 -0.64 2.35
C ALA A 467 -4.26 -0.03 1.50
N PHE A 468 -4.63 -0.66 0.38
CA PHE A 468 -5.65 -0.19 -0.56
C PHE A 468 -7.07 -0.63 -0.15
#